data_AF-A0A261SMC0-F1
#
_entry.id   AF-A0A261SMC0-F1
#
_cell.length_a   1.000
_cell.length_b   1.000
_cell.length_c   1.000
_cell.angle_alpha   90.00
_cell.angle_beta   90.00
_cell.angle_gamma   90.00
#
_symmetry.space_group_name_H-M   'P 1'
#
loop_
_entity.id
_entity.type
_entity.pdbx_description
1 polymer ?
#
loop_
_entity_poly.entity_id
_entity_poly.type
_entity_poly.pdbx_seq_one_letter_code
_entity_poly.pdbx_strand_id
1 'polypeptide(L)'
;MLHAIQHAIESSDPRAAEIHADVQVLTKETQAHSWRSKIGKHLHQRIRAGDAPAFLLSQKELNAANGVKHEYHLAATMMLSQYVHTLPMSVQQLVEFQADTPQARNMSALPIQYSMGFLTRAITRMRAAFPHGRPALTAQQSRIFESWKTVIENGVRVPTAPTQG
;
A
#
# COMPACT_ATOMS: atom_id res chain seq x y z
N MET A 1 23.63 -19.39 7.96
CA MET A 1 22.74 -20.34 7.25
C MET A 1 23.07 -20.47 5.75
N LEU A 2 23.47 -19.39 5.06
CA LEU A 2 23.91 -19.42 3.65
C LEU A 2 25.11 -20.36 3.37
N HIS A 3 26.06 -20.47 4.31
CA HIS A 3 27.21 -21.38 4.19
C HIS A 3 26.84 -22.88 4.17
N ALA A 4 25.69 -23.26 4.74
CA ALA A 4 25.23 -24.65 4.80
C ALA A 4 24.49 -25.07 3.53
N ILE A 5 23.84 -24.13 2.83
CA ILE A 5 23.12 -24.39 1.58
C ILE A 5 24.12 -24.57 0.42
N GLN A 6 25.24 -23.85 0.42
CA GLN A 6 26.25 -23.96 -0.64
C GLN A 6 27.00 -25.30 -0.67
N HIS A 7 27.26 -25.89 0.50
CA HIS A 7 27.84 -27.22 0.58
C HIS A 7 26.89 -28.32 0.09
N ALA A 8 25.58 -28.06 0.07
CA ALA A 8 24.58 -29.04 -0.31
C ALA A 8 24.33 -29.10 -1.83
N ILE A 9 24.81 -28.12 -2.61
CA ILE A 9 24.50 -28.02 -4.05
C ILE A 9 25.70 -28.42 -4.92
N GLU A 10 26.92 -28.58 -4.36
CA GLU A 10 28.16 -28.96 -5.08
C GLU A 10 28.30 -28.34 -6.48
N SER A 11 27.87 -27.08 -6.62
CA SER A 11 27.80 -26.45 -7.93
C SER A 11 29.22 -26.17 -8.44
N SER A 12 29.58 -26.84 -9.53
CA SER A 12 30.88 -26.72 -10.21
C SER A 12 30.90 -25.60 -11.26
N ASP A 13 29.93 -24.68 -11.23
CA ASP A 13 29.83 -23.60 -12.21
C ASP A 13 31.01 -22.61 -12.01
N PRO A 14 31.83 -22.35 -13.03
CA PRO A 14 32.97 -21.42 -12.93
C PRO A 14 32.56 -20.00 -12.52
N ARG A 15 31.30 -19.60 -12.77
CA ARG A 15 30.75 -18.29 -12.35
C ARG A 15 30.51 -18.21 -10.85
N ALA A 16 30.51 -19.33 -10.12
CA ALA A 16 30.36 -19.31 -8.67
C ALA A 16 31.48 -18.49 -8.01
N ALA A 17 32.72 -18.63 -8.49
CA ALA A 17 33.86 -17.87 -7.99
C ALA A 17 33.70 -16.35 -8.22
N GLU A 18 33.18 -15.96 -9.39
CA GLU A 18 32.88 -14.57 -9.73
C GLU A 18 31.80 -14.00 -8.82
N ILE A 19 30.67 -14.72 -8.67
CA ILE A 19 29.57 -14.32 -7.76
C ILE A 19 30.07 -14.18 -6.32
N HIS A 20 30.96 -15.06 -5.87
CA HIS A 20 31.57 -14.97 -4.55
C HIS A 20 32.45 -13.73 -4.38
N ALA A 21 33.25 -13.40 -5.39
CA ALA A 21 34.07 -12.19 -5.39
C ALA A 21 33.17 -10.94 -5.35
N ASP A 22 32.11 -10.89 -6.16
CA ASP A 22 31.16 -9.78 -6.20
C ASP A 22 30.44 -9.61 -4.86
N VAL A 23 29.99 -10.70 -4.25
CA VAL A 23 29.38 -10.68 -2.91
C VAL A 23 30.35 -10.12 -1.87
N GLN A 24 31.63 -10.44 -1.94
CA GLN A 24 32.63 -9.89 -1.01
C GLN A 24 32.85 -8.38 -1.24
N VAL A 25 32.90 -7.93 -2.48
CA VAL A 25 33.03 -6.50 -2.83
C VAL A 25 31.82 -5.72 -2.33
N LEU A 26 30.61 -6.14 -2.71
CA LEU A 26 29.36 -5.50 -2.29
C LEU A 26 29.19 -5.52 -0.77
N THR A 27 29.63 -6.60 -0.10
CA THR A 27 29.63 -6.66 1.36
C THR A 27 30.53 -5.59 1.94
N LYS A 28 31.77 -5.42 1.44
CA LYS A 28 32.69 -4.38 1.94
C LYS A 28 32.14 -2.97 1.73
N GLU A 29 31.59 -2.69 0.56
CA GLU A 29 30.98 -1.39 0.24
C GLU A 29 29.78 -1.08 1.16
N THR A 30 28.90 -2.06 1.31
CA THR A 30 27.72 -1.97 2.20
C THR A 30 28.14 -1.82 3.66
N GLN A 31 29.24 -2.44 4.07
CA GLN A 31 29.81 -2.30 5.41
C GLN A 31 30.49 -0.95 5.64
N ALA A 32 31.00 -0.28 4.60
CA ALA A 32 31.65 1.02 4.71
C ALA A 32 30.66 2.20 4.68
N HIS A 33 29.40 1.97 4.27
CA HIS A 33 28.45 3.06 4.07
C HIS A 33 28.01 3.74 5.37
N SER A 34 27.87 5.06 5.32
CA SER A 34 27.40 5.93 6.41
C SER A 34 26.04 5.60 7.02
N TRP A 35 25.16 4.82 6.37
CA TRP A 35 23.88 4.41 6.97
C TRP A 35 24.08 3.34 8.04
N ARG A 36 25.20 2.61 7.99
CA ARG A 36 25.53 1.54 8.93
C ARG A 36 25.73 2.06 10.36
N SER A 37 26.15 3.30 10.54
CA SER A 37 26.22 3.91 11.88
C SER A 37 24.85 4.29 12.46
N LYS A 38 23.80 4.30 11.61
CA LYS A 38 22.44 4.67 11.99
C LYS A 38 21.57 3.47 12.37
N ILE A 39 22.06 2.24 12.20
CA ILE A 39 21.30 1.03 12.54
C ILE A 39 21.60 0.56 13.97
N GLY A 40 20.58 0.02 14.64
CA GLY A 40 20.70 -0.46 16.02
C GLY A 40 21.62 -1.68 16.16
N LYS A 41 22.20 -1.88 17.36
CA LYS A 41 23.11 -3.00 17.68
C LYS A 41 22.52 -4.38 17.38
N HIS A 42 21.22 -4.56 17.58
CA HIS A 42 20.51 -5.80 17.26
C HIS A 42 20.50 -6.11 15.75
N LEU A 43 20.26 -5.09 14.92
CA LEU A 43 20.27 -5.24 13.47
C LEU A 43 21.66 -5.57 12.95
N HIS A 44 22.70 -4.97 13.54
CA HIS A 44 24.09 -5.31 13.27
C HIS A 44 24.41 -6.79 13.53
N GLN A 45 23.93 -7.34 14.65
CA GLN A 45 24.14 -8.75 14.99
C GLN A 45 23.42 -9.66 13.99
N ARG A 46 22.17 -9.35 13.63
CA ARG A 46 21.42 -10.11 12.63
C ARG A 46 22.06 -10.11 11.25
N ILE A 47 22.54 -8.94 10.79
CA ILE A 47 23.28 -8.83 9.52
C ILE A 47 24.58 -9.65 9.57
N ARG A 48 25.32 -9.61 10.69
CA ARG A 48 26.53 -10.44 10.87
C ARG A 48 26.23 -11.94 10.88
N ALA A 49 25.06 -12.35 11.39
CA ALA A 49 24.62 -13.74 11.39
C ALA A 49 24.13 -14.23 10.00
N GLY A 50 24.06 -13.34 9.00
CA GLY A 50 23.52 -13.66 7.68
C GLY A 50 21.99 -13.69 7.62
N ASP A 51 21.31 -13.14 8.63
CA ASP A 51 19.86 -12.97 8.70
C ASP A 51 19.51 -11.48 8.55
N ALA A 52 19.86 -10.90 7.39
CA ALA A 52 19.54 -9.51 7.11
C ALA A 52 18.05 -9.38 6.79
N PRO A 53 17.27 -8.57 7.55
CA PRO A 53 15.87 -8.34 7.22
C PRO A 53 15.74 -7.55 5.92
N ALA A 54 14.63 -7.75 5.20
CA ALA A 54 14.32 -7.02 3.96
C ALA A 54 14.29 -5.50 4.14
N PHE A 55 13.97 -5.03 5.35
CA PHE A 55 13.94 -3.62 5.71
C PHE A 55 14.79 -3.38 6.97
N LEU A 56 15.55 -2.29 6.96
CA LEU A 56 16.41 -1.90 8.08
C LEU A 56 15.62 -1.28 9.24
N LEU A 57 14.50 -0.65 8.92
CA LEU A 57 13.57 -0.06 9.88
C LEU A 57 12.38 -0.99 10.06
N SER A 58 11.94 -1.17 11.30
CA SER A 58 10.66 -1.77 11.60
C SER A 58 9.51 -0.91 11.07
N GLN A 59 8.34 -1.52 10.84
CA GLN A 59 7.14 -0.79 10.43
C GLN A 59 6.78 0.33 11.42
N LYS A 60 7.06 0.14 12.71
CA LYS A 60 6.84 1.16 13.75
C LYS A 60 7.75 2.36 13.57
N GLU A 61 9.02 2.14 13.25
CA GLU A 61 9.99 3.21 12.98
C GLU A 61 9.68 3.92 11.66
N LEU A 62 9.27 3.19 10.62
CA LEU A 62 8.78 3.77 9.37
C LEU A 62 7.56 4.66 9.60
N ASN A 63 6.59 4.18 10.38
CA ASN A 63 5.41 4.96 10.72
C ASN A 63 5.78 6.24 11.49
N ALA A 64 6.67 6.14 12.49
CA ALA A 64 7.15 7.29 13.25
C ALA A 64 7.87 8.31 12.37
N ALA A 65 8.77 7.85 11.48
CA ALA A 65 9.52 8.71 10.56
C ALA A 65 8.60 9.48 9.58
N ASN A 66 7.42 8.94 9.30
CA ASN A 66 6.43 9.54 8.40
C ASN A 66 5.28 10.25 9.13
N GLY A 67 5.36 10.41 10.46
CA GLY A 67 4.30 11.04 11.26
C GLY A 67 2.98 10.25 11.26
N VAL A 68 3.05 8.94 11.02
CA VAL A 68 1.90 8.02 11.06
C VAL A 68 1.83 7.37 12.43
N LYS A 69 0.67 7.47 13.10
CA LYS A 69 0.44 6.74 14.36
C LYS A 69 0.43 5.24 14.08
N HIS A 70 1.32 4.49 14.71
CA HIS A 70 1.46 3.05 14.45
C HIS A 70 0.18 2.27 14.71
N GLU A 71 -0.54 2.58 15.79
CA GLU A 71 -1.86 1.96 16.09
C GLU A 71 -2.89 2.20 14.99
N TYR A 72 -2.90 3.40 14.40
CA TYR A 72 -3.80 3.72 13.29
C TYR A 72 -3.44 2.91 12.05
N HIS A 73 -2.15 2.81 11.73
CA HIS A 73 -1.69 1.98 10.63
C HIS A 73 -2.10 0.51 10.82
N LEU A 74 -1.87 -0.06 12.02
CA LEU A 74 -2.21 -1.44 12.32
C LEU A 74 -3.72 -1.70 12.17
N ALA A 75 -4.55 -0.84 12.75
CA ALA A 75 -6.01 -0.93 12.63
C ALA A 75 -6.49 -0.82 11.19
N ALA A 76 -5.93 0.12 10.41
CA ALA A 76 -6.25 0.29 9.00
C ALA A 76 -5.84 -0.94 8.18
N THR A 77 -4.65 -1.49 8.39
CA THR A 77 -4.19 -2.71 7.72
C THR A 77 -5.07 -3.92 8.06
N MET A 78 -5.47 -4.08 9.33
CA MET A 78 -6.37 -5.16 9.74
C MET A 78 -7.74 -5.04 9.08
N MET A 79 -8.35 -3.84 9.09
CA MET A 79 -9.62 -3.61 8.42
C MET A 79 -9.52 -3.87 6.92
N LEU A 80 -8.49 -3.36 6.25
CA LEU A 80 -8.30 -3.56 4.81
C LEU A 80 -8.08 -5.05 4.48
N SER A 81 -7.31 -5.77 5.30
CA SER A 81 -7.11 -7.21 5.15
C SER A 81 -8.43 -7.97 5.27
N GLN A 82 -9.21 -7.67 6.32
CA GLN A 82 -10.54 -8.24 6.49
C GLN A 82 -11.43 -7.95 5.27
N TYR A 83 -11.40 -6.71 4.78
CA TYR A 83 -12.16 -6.30 3.59
C TYR A 83 -11.75 -7.09 2.35
N VAL A 84 -10.46 -7.27 2.10
CA VAL A 84 -9.95 -8.06 0.97
C VAL A 84 -10.39 -9.52 1.07
N HIS A 85 -10.50 -10.08 2.27
CA HIS A 85 -10.96 -11.46 2.47
C HIS A 85 -12.48 -11.60 2.43
N THR A 86 -13.26 -10.58 2.77
CA THR A 86 -14.73 -10.60 2.70
C THR A 86 -15.25 -10.16 1.34
N LEU A 87 -14.48 -9.36 0.58
CA LEU A 87 -14.88 -8.80 -0.69
C LEU A 87 -15.27 -9.85 -1.74
N PRO A 88 -14.55 -10.98 -1.92
CA PRO A 88 -14.97 -12.02 -2.87
C PRO A 88 -16.36 -12.59 -2.55
N MET A 89 -16.68 -12.77 -1.26
CA MET A 89 -17.99 -13.25 -0.82
C MET A 89 -19.07 -12.19 -1.06
N SER A 90 -18.82 -10.93 -0.72
CA SER A 90 -19.75 -9.83 -0.99
C SER A 90 -19.97 -9.60 -2.49
N VAL A 91 -18.95 -9.82 -3.32
CA VAL A 91 -19.05 -9.73 -4.79
C VAL A 91 -19.82 -10.92 -5.37
N GLN A 92 -19.67 -12.13 -4.81
CA GLN A 92 -20.49 -13.26 -5.21
C GLN A 92 -21.98 -13.02 -4.89
N GLN A 93 -22.28 -12.44 -3.73
CA GLN A 93 -23.65 -12.06 -3.37
C GLN A 93 -24.24 -11.00 -4.31
N LEU A 94 -23.41 -10.12 -4.90
CA LEU A 94 -23.88 -9.15 -5.91
C LEU A 94 -24.44 -9.84 -7.17
N VAL A 95 -23.97 -11.05 -7.51
CA VAL A 95 -24.46 -11.81 -8.68
C VAL A 95 -25.89 -12.34 -8.45
N GLU A 96 -26.31 -12.49 -7.19
CA GLU A 96 -27.66 -12.96 -6.85
C GLU A 96 -28.74 -11.87 -6.98
N PHE A 97 -28.34 -10.60 -7.07
CA PHE A 97 -29.29 -9.51 -7.29
C PHE A 97 -29.63 -9.37 -8.77
N GLN A 98 -30.93 -9.31 -9.09
CA GLN A 98 -31.36 -8.95 -10.43
C GLN A 98 -30.82 -7.55 -10.81
N ALA A 99 -30.17 -7.49 -11.97
CA ALA A 99 -29.72 -6.24 -12.57
C ALA A 99 -30.91 -5.28 -12.71
N ASP A 100 -30.63 -3.99 -12.50
CA ASP A 100 -31.59 -2.88 -12.55
C ASP A 100 -32.59 -2.77 -11.38
N THR A 101 -32.43 -3.58 -10.34
CA THR A 101 -33.13 -3.33 -9.08
C THR A 101 -32.49 -2.17 -8.31
N PRO A 102 -33.29 -1.31 -7.62
CA PRO A 102 -32.76 -0.27 -6.74
C PRO A 102 -31.78 -0.82 -5.68
N GLN A 103 -32.02 -2.04 -5.22
CA GLN A 103 -31.18 -2.76 -4.25
C GLN A 103 -29.80 -3.09 -4.81
N ALA A 104 -29.71 -3.62 -6.04
CA ALA A 104 -28.43 -3.88 -6.70
C ALA A 104 -27.63 -2.59 -6.89
N ARG A 105 -28.32 -1.50 -7.26
CA ARG A 105 -27.71 -0.17 -7.45
C ARG A 105 -27.17 0.40 -6.14
N ASN A 106 -27.93 0.29 -5.05
CA ASN A 106 -27.52 0.72 -3.71
C ASN A 106 -26.35 -0.11 -3.16
N MET A 107 -26.39 -1.44 -3.32
CA MET A 107 -25.31 -2.34 -2.89
C MET A 107 -24.00 -2.06 -3.66
N SER A 108 -24.09 -1.77 -4.96
CA SER A 108 -22.92 -1.41 -5.79
C SER A 108 -22.35 -0.04 -5.44
N ALA A 109 -23.17 0.90 -4.92
CA ALA A 109 -22.74 2.24 -4.55
C ALA A 109 -21.99 2.29 -3.21
N LEU A 110 -22.28 1.37 -2.28
CA LEU A 110 -21.72 1.36 -0.93
C LEU A 110 -20.18 1.29 -0.90
N PRO A 111 -19.50 0.38 -1.64
CA PRO A 111 -18.04 0.34 -1.66
C PRO A 111 -17.41 1.63 -2.19
N ILE A 112 -18.04 2.25 -3.19
CA ILE A 112 -17.60 3.52 -3.76
C ILE A 112 -17.71 4.62 -2.70
N GLN A 113 -18.89 4.78 -2.09
CA GLN A 113 -19.13 5.78 -1.05
C GLN A 113 -18.18 5.61 0.13
N TYR A 114 -17.94 4.37 0.58
CA TYR A 114 -17.03 4.09 1.68
C TYR A 114 -15.57 4.40 1.32
N SER A 115 -15.16 4.10 0.09
CA SER A 115 -13.78 4.33 -0.39
C SER A 115 -13.48 5.80 -0.72
N MET A 116 -14.51 6.61 -1.04
CA MET A 116 -14.33 8.00 -1.47
C MET A 116 -13.63 8.87 -0.43
N GLY A 117 -13.92 8.71 0.86
CA GLY A 117 -13.25 9.47 1.92
C GLY A 117 -11.75 9.18 2.00
N PHE A 118 -11.37 7.91 1.85
CA PHE A 118 -9.96 7.48 1.83
C PHE A 118 -9.25 7.98 0.58
N LEU A 119 -9.87 7.85 -0.60
CA LEU A 119 -9.35 8.35 -1.88
C LEU A 119 -9.11 9.86 -1.83
N THR A 120 -10.08 10.62 -1.31
CA THR A 120 -9.97 12.09 -1.17
C THR A 120 -8.81 12.47 -0.25
N ARG A 121 -8.67 11.78 0.89
CA ARG A 121 -7.57 12.02 1.83
C ARG A 121 -6.22 11.64 1.25
N ALA A 122 -6.14 10.54 0.50
CA ALA A 122 -4.93 10.10 -0.20
C ALA A 122 -4.49 11.13 -1.25
N ILE A 123 -5.41 11.56 -2.13
CA ILE A 123 -5.16 12.59 -3.14
C ILE A 123 -4.70 13.90 -2.49
N THR A 124 -5.36 14.33 -1.41
CA THR A 124 -5.01 15.56 -0.70
C THR A 124 -3.59 15.49 -0.12
N ARG A 125 -3.21 14.36 0.49
CA ARG A 125 -1.85 14.18 1.03
C ARG A 125 -0.79 14.03 -0.05
N MET A 126 -1.10 13.32 -1.15
CA MET A 126 -0.21 13.27 -2.30
C MET A 126 0.07 14.67 -2.86
N ARG A 127 -0.97 15.53 -2.94
CA ARG A 127 -0.81 16.92 -3.39
C ARG A 127 0.09 17.74 -2.46
N ALA A 128 0.07 17.47 -1.15
CA ALA A 128 0.94 18.12 -0.17
C ALA A 128 2.39 17.57 -0.22
N ALA A 129 2.55 16.26 -0.45
CA ALA A 129 3.86 15.60 -0.52
C ALA A 129 4.62 15.92 -1.82
N PHE A 130 3.92 16.22 -2.92
CA PHE A 130 4.50 16.50 -4.23
C PHE A 130 4.10 17.90 -4.73
N PRO A 131 4.63 18.98 -4.13
CA PRO A 131 4.22 20.36 -4.47
C PRO A 131 4.56 20.76 -5.91
N HIS A 132 5.60 20.16 -6.50
CA HIS A 132 6.05 20.41 -7.88
C HIS A 132 5.50 19.41 -8.90
N GLY A 133 4.84 18.34 -8.47
CA GLY A 133 4.22 17.32 -9.32
C GLY A 133 2.78 17.67 -9.69
N ARG A 134 2.50 18.94 -10.00
CA ARG A 134 1.17 19.40 -10.41
C ARG A 134 1.06 19.38 -11.94
N PRO A 135 0.66 18.26 -12.57
CA PRO A 135 0.10 18.38 -13.91
C PRO A 135 -1.12 19.30 -13.81
N ALA A 136 -1.21 20.29 -14.70
CA ALA A 136 -2.42 21.09 -14.81
C ALA A 136 -3.59 20.14 -15.06
N LEU A 137 -4.60 20.16 -14.18
CA LEU A 137 -5.82 19.38 -14.40
C LEU A 137 -6.46 19.89 -15.70
N THR A 138 -6.77 18.97 -16.59
CA THR A 138 -7.59 19.30 -17.75
C THR A 138 -8.98 19.77 -17.29
N ALA A 139 -9.66 20.57 -18.11
CA ALA A 139 -11.02 21.04 -17.80
C ALA A 139 -12.02 19.89 -17.58
N GLN A 140 -11.75 18.71 -18.13
CA GLN A 140 -12.53 17.50 -17.88
C GLN A 140 -12.26 16.91 -16.49
N GLN A 141 -10.99 16.80 -16.10
CA GLN A 141 -10.60 16.29 -14.78
C GLN A 141 -11.11 17.20 -13.65
N SER A 142 -11.03 18.52 -13.81
CA SER A 142 -11.59 19.46 -12.84
C SER A 142 -13.10 19.31 -12.68
N ARG A 143 -13.84 19.15 -13.78
CA ARG A 143 -15.30 18.91 -13.72
C ARG A 143 -15.65 17.62 -12.98
N ILE A 144 -14.95 16.53 -13.28
CA ILE A 144 -15.16 15.25 -12.60
C ILE A 144 -14.85 15.40 -11.11
N PHE A 145 -13.74 16.04 -10.75
CA PHE A 145 -13.35 16.26 -9.36
C PHE A 145 -14.40 17.07 -8.58
N GLU A 146 -14.90 18.18 -9.15
CA GLU A 146 -15.94 19.00 -8.52
C GLU A 146 -17.29 18.28 -8.41
N SER A 147 -17.67 17.46 -9.40
CA SER A 147 -18.86 16.61 -9.29
C SER A 147 -18.74 15.61 -8.13
N TRP A 148 -17.60 14.93 -8.00
CA TRP A 148 -17.39 13.99 -6.89
C TRP A 148 -17.33 14.68 -5.53
N LYS A 149 -16.71 15.87 -5.46
CA LYS A 149 -16.70 16.70 -4.25
C LYS A 149 -18.13 17.08 -3.84
N THR A 150 -18.96 17.49 -4.80
CA THR A 150 -20.38 17.83 -4.56
C THR A 150 -21.17 16.63 -4.03
N VAL A 151 -20.92 15.43 -4.57
CA VAL A 151 -21.56 14.18 -4.11
C VAL A 151 -21.12 13.81 -2.70
N ILE A 152 -19.86 14.04 -2.34
CA ILE A 152 -19.36 13.80 -0.97
C ILE A 152 -20.01 14.77 0.02
N GLU A 153 -20.07 16.06 -0.32
CA GLU A 153 -20.60 17.11 0.57
C GLU A 153 -22.12 16.99 0.77
N ASN A 154 -22.86 16.58 -0.26
CA ASN A 154 -24.32 16.59 -0.25
C ASN A 154 -24.97 15.19 -0.17
N GLY A 155 -24.17 14.14 -0.24
CA GLY A 155 -24.62 12.76 -0.40
C GLY A 155 -25.22 12.47 -1.79
N VAL A 156 -25.40 11.19 -2.11
CA VAL A 156 -26.15 10.77 -3.30
C VAL A 156 -27.63 10.87 -2.98
N ARG A 157 -28.30 11.93 -3.47
CA ARG A 157 -29.76 12.06 -3.36
C ARG A 157 -30.42 11.34 -4.51
N VAL A 158 -31.23 10.32 -4.22
CA VAL A 158 -32.11 9.70 -5.21
C VAL A 158 -33.23 10.71 -5.53
N PRO A 159 -33.51 11.01 -6.81
CA PRO A 159 -34.67 11.83 -7.15
C PRO A 159 -35.94 11.12 -6.67
N THR A 160 -36.63 11.71 -5.69
CA THR A 160 -38.00 11.30 -5.36
C THR A 160 -38.87 11.54 -6.59
N ALA A 161 -39.50 10.48 -7.11
CA ALA A 161 -40.42 10.57 -8.24
C ALA A 161 -41.51 11.62 -7.95
N PRO A 162 -41.97 12.38 -8.97
CA PRO A 162 -43.05 13.33 -8.79
C PRO A 162 -44.32 12.57 -8.38
N THR A 163 -44.86 12.92 -7.21
CA THR A 163 -46.19 12.52 -6.78
C THR A 163 -47.18 13.04 -7.83
N GLN A 164 -47.72 12.13 -8.63
CA GLN A 164 -48.84 12.46 -9.51
C GLN A 164 -50.08 12.68 -8.64
N GLY A 165 -50.59 13.91 -8.65
CA GLY A 165 -51.93 14.28 -8.18
C GLY A 165 -52.88 14.41 -9.36
#